data_AF-A0A1I1YB15-F1
#
_entry.id   AF-A0A1I1YB15-F1
#
_cell.length_a   1.000
_cell.length_b   1.000
_cell.length_c   1.000
_cell.angle_alpha   90.00
_cell.angle_beta   90.00
_cell.angle_gamma   90.00
#
_symmetry.space_group_name_H-M   'P 1'
#
loop_
_entity.id
_entity.type
_entity.pdbx_description
1 polymer ?
#
loop_
_entity_poly.entity_id
_entity_poly.type
_entity_poly.pdbx_seq_one_letter_code
_entity_poly.pdbx_strand_id
1 'polypeptide(L)'
;MADYREFVPDVHFELIPIKRLVSNQDYQRNLSLQHIKKTAENFDLYQINPVKVSRRNGVNYVFNGQHTIEIVAMVSGSRDTPVWCMVYDDMDYRIEADVFANQQKYVKTLAPYEIFMANIEAENDFQVAIKTLVESYDLTISKVRAPGMICAVSSLELIYEKYGFHVLDRTIRLCVGTWEGEAGSLSSGILKGIAILVAVFGDSLRDDIFKEKVGVYSSRDITRLAKERKAGSMGYAEAMLIAYNRKSKKGLSWAKLYSGRKKQTDEAGFEEYAEEEETNDQEALEQADDGE
;
A
#
# COMPACT_ATOMS: atom_id res chain seq x y z
N MET A 1 22.39 1.42 41.12
CA MET A 1 21.50 1.67 39.97
C MET A 1 22.39 1.86 38.76
N ALA A 2 22.15 1.13 37.68
CA ALA A 2 22.88 1.37 36.44
C ALA A 2 22.55 2.77 35.92
N ASP A 3 23.57 3.48 35.41
CA ASP A 3 23.40 4.79 34.81
C ASP A 3 22.93 4.59 33.36
N TYR A 4 21.66 4.87 33.10
CA TYR A 4 21.05 4.71 31.76
C TYR A 4 21.08 6.02 30.96
N ARG A 5 21.75 7.08 31.45
CA ARG A 5 21.75 8.42 30.82
C ARG A 5 22.33 8.41 29.41
N GLU A 6 23.21 7.46 29.08
CA GLU A 6 23.76 7.33 27.72
C GLU A 6 22.74 6.80 26.69
N PHE A 7 21.64 6.17 27.14
CA PHE A 7 20.61 5.58 26.27
C PHE A 7 19.32 6.40 26.20
N VAL A 8 19.19 7.45 27.02
CA VAL A 8 17.97 8.25 27.13
C VAL A 8 18.29 9.70 26.79
N PRO A 9 17.62 10.30 25.79
CA PRO A 9 17.84 11.70 25.46
C PRO A 9 17.41 12.60 26.62
N ASP A 10 18.24 13.62 26.92
CA ASP A 10 17.91 14.62 27.92
C ASP A 10 16.90 15.62 27.34
N VAL A 11 15.62 15.37 27.59
CA VAL A 11 14.50 16.13 27.03
C VAL A 11 13.37 16.25 28.04
N HIS A 12 12.51 17.24 27.83
CA HIS A 12 11.24 17.37 28.55
C HIS A 12 10.07 17.47 27.57
N PHE A 13 8.87 17.13 28.05
CA PHE A 13 7.65 17.23 27.27
C PHE A 13 6.82 18.45 27.68
N GLU A 14 6.39 19.25 26.72
CA GLU A 14 5.62 20.47 26.93
C GLU A 14 4.48 20.60 25.90
N LEU A 15 3.33 21.14 26.30
CA LEU A 15 2.28 21.56 25.38
C LEU A 15 2.56 22.98 24.88
N ILE A 16 2.91 23.11 23.59
CA ILE A 16 3.26 24.40 23.00
C ILE A 16 2.20 24.80 21.94
N PRO A 17 1.57 25.99 22.04
CA PRO A 17 0.70 26.51 21.00
C PRO A 17 1.42 26.57 19.65
N ILE A 18 0.76 26.14 18.57
CA ILE A 18 1.35 26.09 17.23
C ILE A 18 1.90 27.45 16.79
N LYS A 19 1.26 28.57 17.20
CA LYS A 19 1.74 29.94 16.92
C LYS A 19 3.10 30.28 17.56
N ARG A 20 3.56 29.52 18.56
CA ARG A 20 4.86 29.68 19.23
C ARG A 20 5.93 28.74 18.67
N LEU A 21 5.61 28.00 17.61
CA LEU A 21 6.52 27.11 16.92
C LEU A 21 7.00 27.76 15.62
N VAL A 22 8.29 27.64 15.34
CA VAL A 22 8.91 28.09 14.10
C VAL A 22 9.28 26.87 13.26
N SER A 23 8.58 26.70 12.15
CA SER A 23 8.93 25.81 11.04
C SER A 23 9.40 26.67 9.88
N ASN A 24 10.45 26.27 9.14
CA ASN A 24 11.08 26.91 7.96
C ASN A 24 12.61 27.00 8.13
N GLN A 25 13.28 25.88 8.41
CA GLN A 25 14.74 25.83 8.31
C GLN A 25 15.16 25.38 6.91
N ASP A 26 16.26 25.92 6.38
CA ASP A 26 16.70 25.71 4.98
C ASP A 26 16.94 24.23 4.61
N TYR A 27 17.25 23.40 5.60
CA TYR A 27 17.51 21.97 5.41
C TYR A 27 16.21 21.13 5.29
N GLN A 28 15.03 21.73 5.50
CA GLN A 28 13.75 21.01 5.60
C GLN A 28 13.05 20.87 4.24
N ARG A 29 12.26 19.80 4.08
CA ARG A 29 11.46 19.58 2.86
C ARG A 29 10.23 20.49 2.83
N ASN A 30 9.82 20.87 1.62
CA ASN A 30 8.54 21.57 1.42
C ASN A 30 7.38 20.68 1.84
N LEU A 31 6.38 21.30 2.49
CA LEU A 31 5.17 20.63 2.93
C LEU A 31 4.28 20.24 1.75
N SER A 32 3.74 19.02 1.78
CA SER A 32 2.76 18.57 0.78
C SER A 32 1.34 18.92 1.22
N LEU A 33 0.75 19.96 0.62
CA LEU A 33 -0.64 20.37 0.90
C LEU A 33 -1.66 19.27 0.61
N GLN A 34 -1.41 18.44 -0.41
CA GLN A 34 -2.28 17.29 -0.72
C GLN A 34 -2.23 16.25 0.40
N HIS A 35 -1.04 15.94 0.92
CA HIS A 35 -0.88 15.01 2.04
C HIS A 35 -1.55 15.53 3.32
N ILE A 36 -1.40 16.82 3.61
CA ILE A 36 -2.06 17.45 4.77
C ILE A 36 -3.58 17.32 4.67
N LYS A 37 -4.18 17.64 3.52
CA LYS A 37 -5.63 17.52 3.31
C LYS A 37 -6.13 16.09 3.50
N LYS A 38 -5.49 15.13 2.83
CA LYS A 38 -5.87 13.71 2.93
C LYS A 38 -5.77 13.18 4.35
N THR A 39 -4.74 13.60 5.10
CA THR A 39 -4.56 13.17 6.50
C THR A 39 -5.55 13.87 7.44
N ALA A 40 -5.89 15.14 7.18
CA ALA A 40 -6.89 15.87 7.95
C ALA A 40 -8.30 15.27 7.81
N GLU A 41 -8.65 14.74 6.64
CA GLU A 41 -9.92 14.04 6.42
C GLU A 41 -10.04 12.74 7.23
N ASN A 42 -8.90 12.09 7.52
CA ASN A 42 -8.81 10.83 8.26
C ASN A 42 -8.15 11.03 9.64
N PHE A 43 -8.36 12.21 10.24
CA PHE A 43 -7.67 12.60 11.46
C PHE A 43 -8.04 11.71 12.64
N ASP A 44 -7.01 11.16 13.30
CA ASP A 44 -7.13 10.38 14.53
C ASP A 44 -6.14 10.93 15.57
N LEU A 45 -6.66 11.25 16.76
CA LEU A 45 -5.88 11.75 17.88
C LEU A 45 -4.80 10.76 18.33
N TYR A 46 -5.06 9.45 18.24
CA TYR A 46 -4.11 8.42 18.67
C TYR A 46 -2.94 8.23 17.70
N GLN A 47 -3.04 8.76 16.48
CA GLN A 47 -1.97 8.70 15.48
C GLN A 47 -1.02 9.91 15.56
N ILE A 48 -1.33 10.91 16.41
CA ILE A 48 -0.48 12.09 16.57
C ILE A 48 0.76 11.72 17.38
N ASN A 49 1.92 11.83 16.73
CA ASN A 49 3.22 11.77 17.39
C ASN A 49 3.60 13.13 17.98
N PRO A 50 4.30 13.16 19.13
CA PRO A 50 4.89 14.38 19.67
C PRO A 50 5.84 15.05 18.66
N VAL A 51 5.75 16.37 18.57
CA VAL A 51 6.59 17.21 17.70
C VAL A 51 7.97 17.37 18.35
N LYS A 52 9.06 17.19 17.61
CA LYS A 52 10.41 17.40 18.16
C LYS A 52 10.86 18.83 17.93
N VAL A 53 11.32 19.46 19.01
CA VAL A 53 11.63 20.89 19.06
C VAL A 53 13.03 21.10 19.62
N SER A 54 13.84 21.90 18.94
CA SER A 54 15.07 22.48 19.49
C SER A 54 14.74 23.86 20.04
N ARG A 55 14.99 24.09 21.34
CA ARG A 55 14.78 25.37 22.00
C ARG A 55 16.09 26.14 22.06
N ARG A 56 16.17 27.26 21.35
CA ARG A 56 17.36 28.12 21.32
C ARG A 56 16.99 29.56 21.59
N ASN A 57 17.62 30.17 22.59
CA ASN A 57 17.37 31.56 22.98
C ASN A 57 15.87 31.87 23.20
N GLY A 58 15.11 30.92 23.75
CA GLY A 58 13.66 31.05 23.97
C GLY A 58 12.78 30.85 22.74
N VAL A 59 13.35 30.52 21.57
CA VAL A 59 12.61 30.22 20.34
C VAL A 59 12.52 28.71 20.13
N ASN A 60 11.34 28.22 19.78
CA ASN A 60 11.05 26.80 19.56
C ASN A 60 11.11 26.45 18.07
N TYR A 61 12.20 25.83 17.62
CA TYR A 61 12.40 25.40 16.23
C TYR A 61 11.92 23.95 16.04
N VAL A 62 10.98 23.74 15.13
CA VAL A 62 10.45 22.41 14.81
C VAL A 62 11.35 21.74 13.80
N PHE A 63 11.97 20.63 14.18
CA PHE A 63 12.79 19.82 13.25
C PHE A 63 12.13 18.49 12.87
N ASN A 64 11.14 18.02 13.64
CA ASN A 64 10.28 16.90 13.26
C ASN A 64 8.83 17.15 13.69
N GLY A 65 7.86 16.80 12.84
CA GLY A 65 6.43 16.97 13.12
C GLY A 65 5.79 18.15 12.40
N GLN A 66 6.39 18.66 11.33
CA GLN A 66 5.84 19.79 10.57
C GLN A 66 4.48 19.48 9.91
N HIS A 67 4.32 18.28 9.33
CA HIS A 67 3.00 17.87 8.84
C HIS A 67 1.99 17.76 9.99
N THR A 68 2.41 17.24 11.15
CA THR A 68 1.56 17.14 12.35
C THR A 68 1.00 18.50 12.76
N ILE A 69 1.84 19.53 12.87
CA ILE A 69 1.36 20.87 13.28
C ILE A 69 0.37 21.46 12.26
N GLU A 70 0.60 21.24 10.96
CA GLU A 70 -0.29 21.77 9.92
C GLU A 70 -1.61 21.00 9.84
N ILE A 71 -1.58 19.67 10.03
CA ILE A 71 -2.79 18.84 10.14
C ILE A 71 -3.61 19.27 11.35
N VAL A 72 -3.00 19.41 12.53
CA VAL A 72 -3.70 19.85 13.75
C VAL A 72 -4.25 21.26 13.59
N ALA A 73 -3.48 22.19 13.01
CA ALA A 73 -3.96 23.55 12.74
C ALA A 73 -5.15 23.55 11.77
N MET A 74 -5.12 22.68 10.74
CA MET A 74 -6.20 22.55 9.76
C MET A 74 -7.47 21.97 10.40
N VAL A 75 -7.35 20.85 11.12
CA VAL A 75 -8.50 20.16 11.75
C VAL A 75 -9.12 21.00 12.87
N SER A 76 -8.30 21.64 13.70
CA SER A 76 -8.79 22.52 14.78
C SER A 76 -9.23 23.90 14.31
N GLY A 77 -8.85 24.30 13.09
CA GLY A 77 -9.09 25.65 12.56
C GLY A 77 -8.34 26.77 13.30
N SER A 78 -7.38 26.44 14.18
CA SER A 78 -6.67 27.41 15.00
C SER A 78 -5.20 27.05 15.23
N ARG A 79 -4.32 28.07 15.15
CA ARG A 79 -2.91 27.95 15.56
C ARG A 79 -2.70 28.22 17.06
N ASP A 80 -3.76 28.52 17.81
CA ASP A 80 -3.71 28.56 19.27
C ASP A 80 -3.76 27.16 19.89
N THR A 81 -4.24 26.17 19.13
CA THR A 81 -4.27 24.76 19.54
C THR A 81 -2.86 24.30 19.91
N PRO A 82 -2.64 23.81 21.14
CA PRO A 82 -1.35 23.29 21.54
C PRO A 82 -1.12 21.88 21.01
N VAL A 83 0.14 21.55 20.77
CA VAL A 83 0.60 20.20 20.42
C VAL A 83 1.63 19.74 21.45
N TRP A 84 1.72 18.44 21.69
CA TRP A 84 2.77 17.87 22.53
C TRP A 84 4.12 17.99 21.83
N CYS A 85 5.09 18.57 22.53
CA CYS A 85 6.44 18.76 22.05
C CYS A 85 7.45 18.03 22.93
N MET A 86 8.39 17.31 22.31
CA MET A 86 9.61 16.82 22.92
C MET A 86 10.71 17.87 22.70
N VAL A 87 11.13 18.52 23.78
CA VAL A 87 11.98 19.72 23.73
C VAL A 87 13.42 19.37 24.11
N TYR A 88 14.35 19.76 23.24
CA TYR A 88 15.80 19.71 23.43
C TYR A 88 16.32 21.12 23.72
N ASP A 89 16.86 21.36 24.91
CA ASP A 89 17.40 22.67 25.33
C ASP A 89 18.87 22.87 24.94
N ASP A 90 19.60 21.79 24.65
CA ASP A 90 21.04 21.76 24.39
C ASP A 90 21.41 21.50 22.92
N MET A 91 20.42 21.43 22.03
CA MET A 91 20.61 21.08 20.61
C MET A 91 20.94 22.31 19.75
N ASP A 92 22.15 22.33 19.16
CA ASP A 92 22.55 23.34 18.18
C ASP A 92 22.00 23.04 16.76
N TYR A 93 22.11 24.02 15.85
CA TYR A 93 21.59 23.90 14.47
C TYR A 93 22.26 22.80 13.64
N ARG A 94 23.53 22.51 13.91
CA ARG A 94 24.27 21.48 13.16
C ARG A 94 23.83 20.08 13.59
N ILE A 95 23.65 19.87 14.90
CA ILE A 95 23.11 18.62 15.45
C ILE A 95 21.69 18.41 14.93
N GLU A 96 20.85 19.45 14.96
CA GLU A 96 19.49 19.41 14.40
C GLU A 96 19.48 18.95 12.94
N ALA A 97 20.33 19.54 12.10
CA ALA A 97 20.42 19.21 10.67
C ALA A 97 20.96 17.79 10.43
N ASP A 98 21.95 17.34 11.20
CA ASP A 98 22.47 15.96 11.11
C ASP A 98 21.42 14.94 11.53
N VAL A 99 20.73 15.18 12.65
CA VAL A 99 19.61 14.34 13.10
C VAL A 99 18.54 14.25 12.02
N PHE A 100 18.15 15.37 11.41
CA PHE A 100 17.16 15.39 10.34
C PHE A 100 17.60 14.55 9.12
N ALA A 101 18.87 14.66 8.71
CA ALA A 101 19.40 13.91 7.57
C ALA A 101 19.49 12.39 7.84
N ASN A 102 19.75 12.00 9.09
CA ASN A 102 19.93 10.60 9.47
C ASN A 102 18.63 9.92 9.95
N GLN A 103 17.61 10.69 10.30
CA GLN A 103 16.42 10.19 10.96
C GLN A 103 15.67 9.09 10.18
N GLN A 104 15.63 9.17 8.86
CA GLN A 104 14.91 8.20 8.02
C GLN A 104 15.80 7.09 7.46
N LYS A 105 17.12 7.12 7.70
CA LYS A 105 18.06 6.16 7.09
C LYS A 105 17.80 4.71 7.50
N TYR A 106 17.30 4.50 8.72
CA TYR A 106 17.08 3.18 9.29
C TYR A 106 15.61 2.91 9.63
N VAL A 107 14.69 3.77 9.17
CA VAL A 107 13.25 3.57 9.39
C VAL A 107 12.73 2.65 8.30
N LYS A 108 12.28 1.46 8.71
CA LYS A 108 11.64 0.50 7.81
C LYS A 108 10.15 0.82 7.70
N THR A 109 9.67 1.06 6.49
CA THR A 109 8.23 1.20 6.22
C THR A 109 7.53 -0.13 6.48
N LEU A 110 6.33 -0.09 7.08
CA LEU A 110 5.49 -1.28 7.25
C LEU A 110 5.14 -1.86 5.88
N ALA A 111 5.31 -3.17 5.74
CA ALA A 111 4.90 -3.86 4.51
C ALA A 111 3.36 -3.91 4.42
N PRO A 112 2.77 -3.93 3.21
CA PRO A 112 1.32 -4.00 3.05
C PRO A 112 0.66 -5.16 3.81
N TYR A 113 1.31 -6.33 3.84
CA TYR A 113 0.85 -7.46 4.65
C TYR A 113 0.75 -7.12 6.14
N GLU A 114 1.72 -6.38 6.68
CA GLU A 114 1.75 -6.04 8.11
C GLU A 114 0.64 -5.06 8.46
N ILE A 115 0.37 -4.10 7.58
CA ILE A 115 -0.75 -3.17 7.69
C ILE A 115 -2.08 -3.94 7.62
N PHE A 116 -2.21 -4.85 6.64
CA PHE A 116 -3.40 -5.67 6.46
C PHE A 116 -3.71 -6.52 7.69
N MET A 117 -2.70 -7.20 8.24
CA MET A 117 -2.86 -8.00 9.47
C MET A 117 -3.20 -7.12 10.68
N ALA A 118 -2.55 -5.96 10.84
CA ALA A 118 -2.90 -5.02 11.90
C ALA A 118 -4.36 -4.54 11.82
N ASN A 119 -4.87 -4.29 10.61
CA ASN A 119 -6.27 -3.93 10.39
C ASN A 119 -7.25 -5.07 10.69
N ILE A 120 -6.85 -6.33 10.48
CA ILE A 120 -7.64 -7.50 10.90
C ILE A 120 -7.72 -7.57 12.42
N GLU A 121 -6.60 -7.40 13.12
CA GLU A 121 -6.57 -7.39 14.59
C GLU A 121 -7.34 -6.22 15.18
N ALA A 122 -7.44 -5.10 14.44
CA ALA A 122 -8.29 -3.96 14.76
C ALA A 122 -9.78 -4.17 14.41
N GLU A 123 -10.17 -5.38 13.97
CA GLU A 123 -11.53 -5.75 13.56
C GLU A 123 -12.12 -4.83 12.46
N ASN A 124 -11.26 -4.35 11.55
CA ASN A 124 -11.74 -3.55 10.43
C ASN A 124 -12.55 -4.42 9.46
N ASP A 125 -13.85 -4.14 9.34
CA ASP A 125 -14.80 -4.86 8.49
C ASP A 125 -14.29 -5.10 7.07
N PHE A 126 -13.58 -4.12 6.49
CA PHE A 126 -13.06 -4.19 5.14
C PHE A 126 -12.01 -5.30 4.98
N GLN A 127 -10.97 -5.33 5.83
CA GLN A 127 -9.95 -6.39 5.78
C GLN A 127 -10.49 -7.74 6.28
N VAL A 128 -11.38 -7.75 7.27
CA VAL A 128 -12.04 -8.97 7.76
C VAL A 128 -12.88 -9.63 6.67
N ALA A 129 -13.63 -8.85 5.89
CA ALA A 129 -14.40 -9.35 4.75
C ALA A 129 -13.49 -9.97 3.67
N ILE A 130 -12.37 -9.33 3.34
CA ILE A 130 -11.39 -9.87 2.39
C ILE A 130 -10.80 -11.19 2.90
N LYS A 131 -10.36 -11.23 4.17
CA LYS A 131 -9.79 -12.45 4.78
C LYS A 131 -10.79 -13.61 4.75
N THR A 132 -12.02 -13.36 5.20
CA THR A 132 -13.09 -14.37 5.23
C THR A 132 -13.38 -14.91 3.84
N LEU A 133 -13.40 -14.04 2.83
CA LEU A 133 -13.60 -14.44 1.44
C LEU A 133 -12.45 -15.33 0.94
N VAL A 134 -11.20 -14.94 1.17
CA VAL A 134 -10.03 -15.74 0.78
C VAL A 134 -10.07 -17.13 1.43
N GLU A 135 -10.34 -17.18 2.74
CA GLU A 135 -10.42 -18.44 3.50
C GLU A 135 -11.58 -19.34 3.04
N SER A 136 -12.67 -18.77 2.53
CA SER A 136 -13.79 -19.55 1.98
C SER A 136 -13.44 -20.35 0.71
N TYR A 137 -12.30 -20.04 0.07
CA TYR A 137 -11.75 -20.77 -1.07
C TYR A 137 -10.58 -21.69 -0.68
N ASP A 138 -10.42 -22.01 0.61
CA ASP A 138 -9.30 -22.78 1.16
C ASP A 138 -7.92 -22.15 0.85
N LEU A 139 -7.89 -20.82 0.70
CA LEU A 139 -6.67 -20.05 0.49
C LEU A 139 -6.23 -19.35 1.78
N THR A 140 -4.96 -18.99 1.87
CA THR A 140 -4.38 -18.28 3.02
C THR A 140 -3.64 -17.02 2.58
N ILE A 141 -3.84 -15.92 3.30
CA ILE A 141 -3.04 -14.70 3.10
C ILE A 141 -1.69 -14.88 3.80
N SER A 142 -0.59 -14.69 3.07
CA SER A 142 0.76 -15.04 3.55
C SER A 142 1.80 -14.02 3.11
N LYS A 143 2.90 -13.90 3.88
CA LYS A 143 4.11 -13.19 3.43
C LYS A 143 4.87 -13.98 2.36
N VAL A 144 4.77 -15.31 2.39
CA VAL A 144 5.58 -16.22 1.56
C VAL A 144 4.76 -16.77 0.41
N ARG A 145 5.39 -16.85 -0.76
CA ARG A 145 4.80 -17.44 -1.95
C ARG A 145 4.83 -18.96 -1.87
N ALA A 146 3.65 -19.57 -1.79
CA ALA A 146 3.46 -21.01 -1.86
C ALA A 146 2.11 -21.36 -2.52
N PRO A 147 1.86 -22.63 -2.89
CA PRO A 147 0.54 -23.06 -3.33
C PRO A 147 -0.53 -22.76 -2.28
N GLY A 148 -1.71 -22.33 -2.72
CA GLY A 148 -2.81 -21.93 -1.84
C GLY A 148 -2.60 -20.62 -1.08
N MET A 149 -1.50 -19.89 -1.32
CA MET A 149 -1.18 -18.66 -0.61
C MET A 149 -1.27 -17.41 -1.48
N ILE A 150 -1.81 -16.32 -0.93
CA ILE A 150 -1.88 -15.00 -1.56
C ILE A 150 -0.96 -14.02 -0.82
N CYS A 151 0.09 -13.55 -1.50
CA CYS A 151 0.97 -12.49 -1.01
C CYS A 151 0.46 -11.08 -1.37
N ALA A 152 -0.29 -10.97 -2.47
CA ALA A 152 -0.69 -9.70 -3.06
C ALA A 152 -1.89 -9.04 -2.35
N VAL A 153 -1.78 -8.77 -1.04
CA VAL A 153 -2.86 -8.18 -0.23
C VAL A 153 -3.36 -6.85 -0.78
N SER A 154 -2.45 -5.97 -1.22
CA SER A 154 -2.81 -4.68 -1.82
C SER A 154 -3.65 -4.85 -3.08
N SER A 155 -3.48 -5.95 -3.82
CA SER A 155 -4.32 -6.24 -4.99
C SER A 155 -5.72 -6.68 -4.60
N LEU A 156 -5.87 -7.43 -3.49
CA LEU A 156 -7.18 -7.78 -2.97
C LEU A 156 -7.95 -6.53 -2.51
N GLU A 157 -7.28 -5.67 -1.72
CA GLU A 157 -7.85 -4.40 -1.26
C GLU A 157 -8.25 -3.51 -2.44
N LEU A 158 -7.33 -3.33 -3.41
CA LEU A 158 -7.60 -2.52 -4.59
C LEU A 158 -8.79 -3.04 -5.41
N ILE A 159 -8.91 -4.36 -5.60
CA ILE A 159 -10.03 -4.94 -6.35
C ILE A 159 -11.34 -4.73 -5.58
N TYR A 160 -11.34 -4.92 -4.26
CA TYR A 160 -12.51 -4.67 -3.43
C TYR A 160 -12.93 -3.20 -3.49
N GLU A 161 -12.04 -2.27 -3.21
CA GLU A 161 -12.34 -0.84 -3.21
C GLU A 161 -12.85 -0.36 -4.57
N LYS A 162 -12.18 -0.79 -5.64
CA LYS A 162 -12.45 -0.29 -6.99
C LYS A 162 -13.66 -0.95 -7.66
N TYR A 163 -13.86 -2.24 -7.46
CA TYR A 163 -14.84 -3.02 -8.20
C TYR A 163 -15.91 -3.69 -7.32
N GLY A 164 -15.72 -3.66 -5.99
CA GLY A 164 -16.64 -4.22 -5.01
C GLY A 164 -16.41 -5.72 -4.74
N PHE A 165 -17.02 -6.17 -3.64
CA PHE A 165 -16.91 -7.53 -3.12
C PHE A 165 -17.20 -8.61 -4.18
N HIS A 166 -18.27 -8.47 -4.97
CA HIS A 166 -18.66 -9.49 -5.95
C HIS A 166 -17.64 -9.67 -7.09
N VAL A 167 -16.91 -8.61 -7.46
CA VAL A 167 -15.86 -8.71 -8.47
C VAL A 167 -14.64 -9.41 -7.87
N LEU A 168 -14.29 -9.12 -6.61
CA LEU A 168 -13.22 -9.82 -5.90
C LEU A 168 -13.54 -11.32 -5.75
N ASP A 169 -14.74 -11.66 -5.26
CA ASP A 169 -15.21 -13.04 -5.12
C ASP A 169 -15.08 -13.82 -6.42
N ARG A 170 -15.66 -13.28 -7.50
CA ARG A 170 -15.59 -13.91 -8.82
C ARG A 170 -14.16 -14.00 -9.35
N THR A 171 -13.30 -13.05 -9.01
CA THR A 171 -11.88 -13.06 -9.40
C THR A 171 -11.15 -14.22 -8.75
N ILE A 172 -11.27 -14.37 -7.43
CA ILE A 172 -10.65 -15.46 -6.67
C ILE A 172 -11.18 -16.81 -7.17
N ARG A 173 -12.50 -16.93 -7.38
CA ARG A 173 -13.15 -18.13 -7.93
C ARG A 173 -12.60 -18.54 -9.30
N LEU A 174 -12.32 -17.56 -10.17
CA LEU A 174 -11.72 -17.82 -11.48
C LEU A 174 -10.26 -18.24 -11.36
N CYS A 175 -9.47 -17.62 -10.48
CA CYS A 175 -8.09 -18.07 -10.21
C CYS A 175 -8.06 -19.54 -9.75
N VAL A 176 -8.80 -19.85 -8.69
CA VAL A 176 -8.85 -21.20 -8.10
C VAL A 176 -9.40 -22.20 -9.10
N GLY A 177 -10.50 -21.87 -9.78
CA GLY A 177 -11.11 -22.78 -10.75
C GLY A 177 -10.30 -22.97 -12.04
N THR A 178 -9.26 -22.16 -12.29
CA THR A 178 -8.41 -22.27 -13.48
C THR A 178 -7.06 -22.92 -13.18
N TRP A 179 -6.47 -22.64 -12.01
CA TRP A 179 -5.11 -23.10 -11.67
C TRP A 179 -4.99 -23.75 -10.28
N GLU A 180 -6.10 -23.98 -9.57
CA GLU A 180 -6.14 -24.73 -8.30
C GLU A 180 -5.18 -24.20 -7.23
N GLY A 181 -4.90 -22.89 -7.24
CA GLY A 181 -4.01 -22.26 -6.27
C GLY A 181 -2.52 -22.57 -6.49
N GLU A 182 -2.10 -22.99 -7.70
CA GLU A 182 -0.68 -23.14 -8.06
C GLU A 182 0.14 -21.90 -7.67
N ALA A 183 1.38 -22.09 -7.22
CA ALA A 183 2.28 -21.01 -6.84
C ALA A 183 2.45 -19.95 -7.96
N GLY A 184 1.90 -18.75 -7.74
CA GLY A 184 1.94 -17.64 -8.70
C GLY A 184 0.65 -17.42 -9.48
N SER A 185 -0.29 -18.36 -9.44
CA SER A 185 -1.64 -18.19 -10.00
C SER A 185 -2.46 -17.10 -9.28
N LEU A 186 -2.05 -16.73 -8.07
CA LEU A 186 -2.66 -15.70 -7.24
C LEU A 186 -1.77 -14.44 -7.14
N SER A 187 -0.92 -14.21 -8.14
CA SER A 187 -0.08 -13.01 -8.21
C SER A 187 -0.88 -11.73 -8.45
N SER A 188 -0.31 -10.58 -8.06
CA SER A 188 -0.89 -9.25 -8.27
C SER A 188 -1.42 -9.05 -9.70
N GLY A 189 -0.59 -9.38 -10.70
CA GLY A 189 -0.93 -9.22 -12.11
C GLY A 189 -2.10 -10.11 -12.56
N ILE A 190 -2.14 -11.37 -12.12
CA ILE A 190 -3.22 -12.29 -12.47
C ILE A 190 -4.54 -11.84 -11.84
N LEU A 191 -4.54 -11.54 -10.53
CA LEU A 191 -5.73 -11.06 -9.81
C LEU A 191 -6.29 -9.80 -10.47
N LYS A 192 -5.46 -8.79 -10.70
CA LYS A 192 -5.88 -7.53 -11.32
C LYS A 192 -6.35 -7.72 -12.76
N GLY A 193 -5.67 -8.56 -13.53
CA GLY A 193 -6.05 -8.88 -14.91
C GLY A 193 -7.44 -9.52 -15.01
N ILE A 194 -7.72 -10.49 -14.15
CA ILE A 194 -9.04 -11.13 -14.06
C ILE A 194 -10.11 -10.13 -13.60
N ALA A 195 -9.82 -9.33 -12.56
CA ALA A 195 -10.76 -8.33 -12.06
C ALA A 195 -11.17 -7.32 -13.15
N ILE A 196 -10.22 -6.87 -13.98
CA ILE A 196 -10.52 -6.02 -15.15
C ILE A 196 -11.49 -6.73 -16.11
N LEU A 197 -11.23 -8.00 -16.46
CA LEU A 197 -12.11 -8.75 -17.36
C LEU A 197 -13.50 -8.93 -16.78
N VAL A 198 -13.61 -9.29 -15.49
CA VAL A 198 -14.88 -9.43 -14.78
C VAL A 198 -15.65 -8.11 -14.78
N ALA A 199 -15.00 -7.01 -14.41
CA ALA A 199 -15.62 -5.69 -14.34
C ALA A 199 -16.09 -5.18 -15.72
N VAL A 200 -15.30 -5.41 -16.77
CA VAL A 200 -15.61 -4.91 -18.13
C VAL A 200 -16.68 -5.77 -18.81
N PHE A 201 -16.58 -7.10 -18.69
CA PHE A 201 -17.42 -8.01 -19.47
C PHE A 201 -18.64 -8.52 -18.70
N GLY A 202 -18.65 -8.46 -17.36
CA GLY A 202 -19.77 -8.90 -16.53
C GLY A 202 -20.21 -10.30 -16.92
N ASP A 203 -21.51 -10.47 -17.17
CA ASP A 203 -22.10 -11.77 -17.55
C ASP A 203 -21.68 -12.27 -18.94
N SER A 204 -21.11 -11.40 -19.79
CA SER A 204 -20.59 -11.83 -21.10
C SER A 204 -19.32 -12.67 -20.98
N LEU A 205 -18.55 -12.48 -19.91
CA LEU A 205 -17.46 -13.38 -19.56
C LEU A 205 -18.08 -14.65 -18.98
N ARG A 206 -17.87 -15.79 -19.61
CA ARG A 206 -18.40 -17.07 -19.12
C ARG A 206 -17.34 -17.83 -18.35
N ASP A 207 -17.62 -18.17 -17.10
CA ASP A 207 -16.64 -18.74 -16.17
C ASP A 207 -16.16 -20.13 -16.61
N ASP A 208 -17.06 -20.96 -17.13
CA ASP A 208 -16.75 -22.29 -17.71
C ASP A 208 -15.76 -22.16 -18.88
N ILE A 209 -16.03 -21.24 -19.81
CA ILE A 209 -15.14 -20.98 -20.95
C ILE A 209 -13.82 -20.39 -20.51
N PHE A 210 -13.84 -19.51 -19.51
CA PHE A 210 -12.61 -18.92 -18.98
C PHE A 210 -11.70 -20.02 -18.45
N LYS A 211 -12.21 -20.88 -17.57
CA LYS A 211 -11.45 -21.99 -17.01
C LYS A 211 -10.96 -22.94 -18.11
N GLU A 212 -11.83 -23.34 -19.03
CA GLU A 212 -11.48 -24.26 -20.12
C GLU A 212 -10.38 -23.71 -21.02
N LYS A 213 -10.46 -22.44 -21.42
CA LYS A 213 -9.56 -21.89 -22.46
C LYS A 213 -8.34 -21.18 -21.91
N VAL A 214 -8.49 -20.45 -20.81
CA VAL A 214 -7.37 -19.78 -20.15
C VAL A 214 -6.55 -20.80 -19.38
N GLY A 215 -7.17 -21.82 -18.78
CA GLY A 215 -6.50 -22.91 -18.06
C GLY A 215 -5.67 -23.84 -18.94
N VAL A 216 -5.76 -23.75 -20.28
CA VAL A 216 -4.80 -24.39 -21.21
C VAL A 216 -3.38 -23.85 -21.01
N TYR A 217 -3.26 -22.62 -20.51
CA TYR A 217 -1.99 -21.97 -20.24
C TYR A 217 -1.67 -22.05 -18.75
N SER A 218 -0.41 -22.35 -18.42
CA SER A 218 0.06 -22.24 -17.04
C SER A 218 -0.02 -20.78 -16.58
N SER A 219 -0.13 -20.57 -15.27
CA SER A 219 -0.07 -19.23 -14.66
C SER A 219 1.20 -18.46 -15.07
N ARG A 220 2.32 -19.19 -15.22
CA ARG A 220 3.60 -18.66 -15.71
C ARG A 220 3.56 -18.27 -17.19
N ASP A 221 2.89 -19.06 -18.04
CA ASP A 221 2.73 -18.72 -19.47
C ASP A 221 1.92 -17.44 -19.66
N ILE A 222 0.82 -17.29 -18.91
CA ILE A 222 0.03 -16.06 -18.91
C ILE A 222 0.88 -14.87 -18.47
N THR A 223 1.68 -15.04 -17.42
CA THR A 223 2.60 -14.00 -16.92
C THR A 223 3.60 -13.57 -17.99
N ARG A 224 4.22 -14.52 -18.68
CA ARG A 224 5.15 -14.23 -19.79
C ARG A 224 4.46 -13.48 -20.93
N LEU A 225 3.30 -13.98 -21.39
CA LEU A 225 2.52 -13.36 -22.46
C LEU A 225 2.07 -11.93 -22.10
N ALA A 226 1.74 -11.70 -20.83
CA ALA A 226 1.39 -10.38 -20.33
C ALA A 226 2.58 -9.41 -20.44
N LYS A 227 3.75 -9.82 -19.93
CA LYS A 227 4.99 -9.01 -19.96
C LYS A 227 5.45 -8.68 -21.39
N GLU A 228 5.32 -9.62 -22.34
CA GLU A 228 5.65 -9.39 -23.75
C GLU A 228 4.73 -8.37 -24.44
N ARG A 229 3.50 -8.19 -23.95
CA ARG A 229 2.54 -7.24 -24.51
C ARG A 229 2.68 -5.87 -23.88
N LYS A 230 2.54 -5.80 -22.57
CA LYS A 230 2.50 -4.54 -21.82
C LYS A 230 2.75 -4.80 -20.34
N ALA A 231 3.53 -3.94 -19.71
CA ALA A 231 3.67 -3.94 -18.25
C ALA A 231 2.32 -3.65 -17.55
N GLY A 232 2.14 -4.20 -16.36
CA GLY A 232 1.01 -3.96 -15.48
C GLY A 232 -0.25 -4.80 -15.76
N SER A 233 -1.30 -4.53 -14.99
CA SER A 233 -2.56 -5.27 -14.95
C SER A 233 -3.25 -5.43 -16.31
N MET A 234 -3.13 -4.42 -17.18
CA MET A 234 -3.71 -4.45 -18.51
C MET A 234 -3.08 -5.56 -19.38
N GLY A 235 -1.77 -5.77 -19.32
CA GLY A 235 -1.10 -6.83 -20.09
C GLY A 235 -1.65 -8.22 -19.77
N TYR A 236 -1.96 -8.47 -18.48
CA TYR A 236 -2.59 -9.71 -18.03
C TYR A 236 -4.02 -9.85 -18.56
N ALA A 237 -4.83 -8.80 -18.48
CA ALA A 237 -6.20 -8.81 -19.02
C ALA A 237 -6.19 -9.11 -20.53
N GLU A 238 -5.26 -8.52 -21.28
CA GLU A 238 -5.09 -8.76 -22.70
C GLU A 238 -4.65 -10.20 -23.02
N ALA A 239 -3.67 -10.72 -22.29
CA ALA A 239 -3.18 -12.09 -22.47
C ALA A 239 -4.30 -13.12 -22.22
N MET A 240 -5.06 -12.94 -21.14
CA MET A 240 -6.20 -13.80 -20.83
C MET A 240 -7.35 -13.65 -21.84
N LEU A 241 -7.60 -12.44 -22.35
CA LEU A 241 -8.61 -12.21 -23.39
C LEU A 241 -8.25 -12.95 -24.69
N ILE A 242 -6.97 -13.00 -25.07
CA ILE A 242 -6.52 -13.79 -26.23
C ILE A 242 -6.81 -15.27 -26.01
N ALA A 243 -6.41 -15.79 -24.84
CA ALA A 243 -6.62 -17.19 -24.50
C ALA A 243 -8.12 -17.54 -24.52
N TYR A 244 -8.96 -16.71 -23.90
CA TYR A 244 -10.42 -16.84 -23.91
C TYR A 244 -11.01 -16.81 -25.33
N ASN A 245 -10.54 -15.90 -26.18
CA ASN A 245 -11.03 -15.75 -27.55
C ASN A 245 -10.48 -16.79 -28.52
N ARG A 246 -9.50 -17.61 -28.11
CA ARG A 246 -8.88 -18.61 -28.98
C ARG A 246 -9.94 -19.53 -29.59
N LYS A 247 -9.90 -19.65 -30.91
CA LYS A 247 -10.83 -20.44 -31.74
C LYS A 247 -12.33 -20.11 -31.49
N SER A 248 -12.65 -18.91 -30.99
CA SER A 248 -14.03 -18.46 -30.79
C SER A 248 -14.59 -17.77 -32.04
N LYS A 249 -15.78 -18.16 -32.50
CA LYS A 249 -16.50 -17.48 -33.60
C LYS A 249 -17.05 -16.10 -33.19
N LYS A 250 -17.36 -15.92 -31.89
CA LYS A 250 -17.85 -14.67 -31.31
C LYS A 250 -17.07 -14.41 -30.02
N GLY A 251 -15.85 -13.90 -30.17
CA GLY A 251 -15.00 -13.51 -29.04
C GLY A 251 -15.50 -12.24 -28.35
N LEU A 252 -15.05 -12.03 -27.12
CA LEU A 252 -15.23 -10.79 -26.39
C LEU A 252 -14.44 -9.66 -27.07
N SER A 253 -15.04 -8.46 -27.10
CA SER A 253 -14.53 -7.33 -27.87
C SER A 253 -13.31 -6.65 -27.22
N TRP A 254 -12.24 -6.49 -28.00
CA TRP A 254 -11.08 -5.68 -27.63
C TRP A 254 -11.43 -4.21 -27.42
N ALA A 255 -12.31 -3.65 -28.26
CA ALA A 255 -12.75 -2.27 -28.11
C ALA A 255 -13.43 -2.04 -26.76
N LYS A 256 -14.21 -3.03 -26.28
CA LYS A 256 -14.85 -2.98 -24.97
C LYS A 256 -13.81 -2.97 -23.84
N LEU A 257 -12.78 -3.81 -23.94
CA LEU A 257 -11.67 -3.85 -22.97
C LEU A 257 -11.01 -2.48 -22.77
N TYR A 258 -10.70 -1.76 -23.86
CA TYR A 258 -10.11 -0.42 -23.76
C TYR A 258 -11.11 0.69 -23.44
N SER A 259 -12.40 0.53 -23.79
CA SER A 259 -13.42 1.52 -23.41
C SER A 259 -13.62 1.60 -21.90
N GLY A 260 -13.45 0.47 -21.19
CA GLY A 260 -13.45 0.43 -19.73
C GLY A 260 -12.35 1.29 -19.11
N ARG A 261 -11.17 1.37 -19.76
CA ARG A 261 -10.04 2.17 -19.27
C ARG A 261 -10.34 3.68 -19.22
N LYS A 262 -11.08 4.21 -20.21
CA LYS A 262 -11.46 5.65 -20.25
C LYS A 262 -12.44 6.01 -19.14
N LYS A 263 -13.40 5.13 -18.85
CA LYS A 263 -14.34 5.34 -17.73
C LYS A 263 -13.63 5.23 -16.37
N GLN A 264 -12.58 4.39 -16.28
CA GLN A 264 -11.79 4.15 -15.08
C GLN A 264 -10.81 5.28 -14.70
N THR A 265 -10.31 6.07 -15.66
CA THR A 265 -9.47 7.24 -15.36
C THR A 265 -10.27 8.43 -14.85
N ASP A 266 -11.54 8.53 -15.27
CA ASP A 266 -12.37 9.70 -14.98
C ASP A 266 -13.09 9.59 -13.62
N GLU A 267 -13.34 8.37 -13.12
CA GLU A 267 -14.09 8.13 -11.87
C GLU A 267 -13.21 7.88 -10.62
N ALA A 268 -11.94 7.48 -10.76
CA ALA A 268 -11.18 6.92 -9.62
C ALA A 268 -10.00 7.74 -9.09
N GLY A 269 -9.54 8.81 -9.77
CA GLY A 269 -8.45 9.68 -9.27
C GLY A 269 -7.16 8.99 -8.82
N PHE A 270 -6.97 7.71 -9.17
CA PHE A 270 -5.87 6.87 -8.71
C PHE A 270 -4.75 6.94 -9.74
N GLU A 271 -3.67 7.64 -9.40
CA GLU A 271 -2.40 7.46 -10.09
C GLU A 271 -1.97 6.00 -9.89
N GLU A 272 -1.70 5.32 -10.99
CA GLU A 272 -1.07 4.00 -11.00
C GLU A 272 0.30 4.20 -10.36
N TYR A 273 0.40 4.00 -9.03
CA TYR A 273 1.69 3.91 -8.37
C TYR A 273 2.48 2.88 -9.15
N ALA A 274 3.62 3.31 -9.70
CA ALA A 274 4.56 2.39 -10.31
C ALA A 274 4.84 1.32 -9.25
N GLU A 275 4.33 0.11 -9.48
CA GLU A 275 4.70 -1.05 -8.70
C GLU A 275 6.21 -1.19 -8.91
N GLU A 276 7.00 -0.78 -7.92
CA GLU A 276 8.31 -1.39 -7.74
C GLU A 276 8.02 -2.88 -7.71
N GLU A 277 8.50 -3.62 -8.72
CA GLU A 277 8.38 -5.07 -8.72
C GLU A 277 8.85 -5.52 -7.33
N GLU A 278 8.03 -6.32 -6.64
CA GLU A 278 8.46 -7.05 -5.46
C GLU A 278 9.58 -8.03 -5.90
N THR A 279 10.77 -7.49 -6.13
CA THR A 279 12.01 -8.22 -6.08
C THR A 279 12.37 -8.27 -4.60
N ASN A 280 11.80 -9.22 -3.88
CA ASN A 280 12.45 -9.66 -2.66
C ASN A 280 12.26 -11.15 -2.44
N ASP A 281 13.28 -11.74 -1.81
CA ASP A 281 13.36 -13.10 -1.25
C ASP A 281 14.18 -14.14 -2.04
N GLN A 282 15.14 -13.74 -2.88
CA GLN A 282 16.31 -14.60 -3.14
C GLN A 282 17.53 -14.24 -2.28
N GLU A 283 17.70 -12.99 -1.86
CA GLU A 283 18.88 -12.59 -1.07
C GLU A 283 18.71 -12.76 0.46
N ALA A 284 17.50 -12.97 0.97
CA ALA A 284 17.26 -13.13 2.41
C ALA A 284 17.58 -14.54 2.96
N LEU A 285 17.83 -15.52 2.09
CA LEU A 285 18.16 -16.91 2.48
C LEU A 285 19.66 -17.23 2.37
N GLU A 286 20.48 -16.40 1.73
CA GLU A 286 21.92 -16.64 1.60
C GLU A 286 22.76 -16.04 2.75
N GLN A 287 22.20 -15.12 3.55
CA GLN A 287 22.94 -14.53 4.69
C GLN A 287 22.74 -15.27 6.04
N ALA A 288 22.06 -16.41 6.03
CA ALA A 288 21.82 -17.22 7.23
C ALA A 288 22.75 -18.43 7.37
N ASP A 289 23.63 -18.69 6.39
CA ASP A 289 24.49 -19.90 6.36
C ASP A 289 26.00 -19.64 6.50
N ASP A 290 26.46 -18.38 6.49
CA ASP A 290 27.88 -18.05 6.69
C ASP A 290 28.15 -17.62 8.15
N GLY A 291 27.92 -18.55 9.07
CA GLY A 291 28.14 -18.36 10.51
C GLY A 291 28.59 -19.63 11.23
N GLU A 292 29.64 -20.28 10.72
CA GLU A 292 30.56 -21.11 11.53
C GLU A 292 31.85 -20.33 11.86
#